data_AF-A0A497PE92-F1
#
_entry.id   AF-A0A497PE92-F1
#
_cell.length_a   1.000
_cell.length_b   1.000
_cell.length_c   1.000
_cell.angle_alpha   90.00
_cell.angle_beta   90.00
_cell.angle_gamma   90.00
#
_symmetry.space_group_name_H-M   'P 1'
#
loop_
_entity.id
_entity.type
_entity.pdbx_description
1 polymer ?
#
loop_
_entity_poly.entity_id
_entity_poly.type
_entity_poly.pdbx_seq_one_letter_code
_entity_poly.pdbx_strand_id
1 'polypeptide(L)'
;MADAIEWTNAGPDEIVWRYPNNRIKWGSQLIVMENQVAIFYRDGKALDTFHAGRHKLTTSSMPGLVGWLQKKVKGDVFEATCIFVSRGQFQGKFGGRGQTSDLAPLMFHGNFWYRVKEPKIFVTEVVGNQNAFTTKKVNDFLRSFMNERIIDEFAHYDLQAVFTQLDETSMKVKTKVRMNFERIGLELVDLKFEGIDTSEKYRERLFWLRTGGVAGQQLAGMETMKDAAESLGHSPGAG
;
A
#
# COMPACT_ATOMS: atom_id res chain seq x y z
N MET A 1 -8.84 12.72 38.87
CA MET A 1 -7.67 12.98 38.00
C MET A 1 -8.15 12.99 36.57
N ALA A 2 -7.67 13.92 35.75
CA ALA A 2 -7.94 13.92 34.31
C ALA A 2 -7.13 12.79 33.67
N ASP A 3 -7.78 11.93 32.89
CA ASP A 3 -7.11 10.83 32.20
C ASP A 3 -6.23 11.41 31.09
N ALA A 4 -4.96 11.02 31.06
CA ALA A 4 -4.02 11.38 30.01
C ALA A 4 -4.21 10.45 28.80
N ILE A 5 -4.27 11.05 27.61
CA ILE A 5 -4.37 10.35 26.33
C ILE A 5 -3.02 10.49 25.65
N GLU A 6 -2.30 9.39 25.56
CA GLU A 6 -0.93 9.35 25.06
C GLU A 6 -0.65 7.98 24.45
N TRP A 7 0.17 7.96 23.40
CA TRP A 7 0.73 6.73 22.86
C TRP A 7 2.10 6.45 23.50
N THR A 8 2.10 5.70 24.61
CA THR A 8 3.28 5.56 25.47
C THR A 8 4.35 4.59 24.94
N ASN A 9 3.96 3.61 24.13
CA ASN A 9 4.83 2.50 23.70
C ASN A 9 4.97 2.43 22.17
N ALA A 10 5.13 3.59 21.51
CA ALA A 10 5.27 3.64 20.05
C ALA A 10 6.57 2.98 19.60
N GLY A 11 6.46 1.80 18.98
CA GLY A 11 7.60 1.12 18.36
C GLY A 11 8.04 1.79 17.05
N PRO A 12 9.29 1.55 16.59
CA PRO A 12 9.79 2.13 15.34
C PRO A 12 8.99 1.68 14.10
N ASP A 13 8.43 0.48 14.14
CA ASP A 13 7.60 -0.07 13.05
C ASP A 13 6.11 0.23 13.22
N GLU A 14 5.69 0.91 14.30
CA GLU A 14 4.29 1.20 14.52
C GLU A 14 3.83 2.45 13.75
N ILE A 15 2.91 2.24 12.81
CA ILE A 15 2.42 3.31 11.94
C ILE A 15 1.21 3.99 12.58
N VAL A 16 0.31 3.18 13.15
CA VAL A 16 -0.96 3.64 13.71
C VAL A 16 -1.25 2.97 15.03
N TRP A 17 -1.84 3.73 15.93
CA TRP A 17 -2.37 3.21 17.18
C TRP A 17 -3.70 3.84 17.53
N ARG A 18 -4.69 2.99 17.83
CA ARG A 18 -6.00 3.42 18.27
C ARG A 18 -6.04 3.44 19.79
N TYR A 19 -6.30 4.60 20.37
CA TYR A 19 -6.53 4.71 21.81
C TYR A 19 -7.72 3.83 22.23
N PRO A 20 -7.58 2.99 23.28
CA PRO A 20 -8.56 1.95 23.57
C PRO A 20 -9.91 2.47 24.07
N ASN A 21 -9.96 3.66 24.69
CA ASN A 21 -11.19 4.23 25.21
C ASN A 21 -11.78 5.26 24.23
N ASN A 22 -13.03 5.05 23.84
CA ASN A 22 -13.77 5.94 22.94
C ASN A 22 -14.64 6.98 23.67
N ARG A 23 -14.75 6.90 24.99
CA ARG A 23 -15.48 7.85 25.85
C ARG A 23 -14.48 8.73 26.58
N ILE A 24 -14.33 9.95 26.11
CA ILE A 24 -13.27 10.86 26.53
C ILE A 24 -13.90 12.02 27.31
N LYS A 25 -13.30 12.36 28.46
CA LYS A 25 -13.75 13.47 29.30
C LYS A 25 -13.25 14.80 28.74
N TRP A 26 -14.10 15.81 28.76
CA TRP A 26 -13.65 17.19 28.59
C TRP A 26 -12.67 17.56 29.70
N GLY A 27 -11.62 18.29 29.34
CA GLY A 27 -10.52 18.64 30.24
C GLY A 27 -9.43 17.56 30.37
N SER A 28 -9.58 16.39 29.74
CA SER A 28 -8.48 15.42 29.57
C SER A 28 -7.28 16.07 28.87
N GLN A 29 -6.09 15.54 29.17
CA GLN A 29 -4.84 16.00 28.56
C GLN A 29 -4.44 15.04 27.44
N LEU A 30 -4.28 15.58 26.23
CA LEU A 30 -3.72 14.87 25.09
C LEU A 30 -2.24 15.20 24.97
N ILE A 31 -1.40 14.18 24.93
CA ILE A 31 0.06 14.31 24.78
C ILE A 31 0.43 13.67 23.45
N VAL A 32 1.00 14.47 22.55
CA VAL A 32 1.42 14.05 21.22
C VAL A 32 2.93 14.25 21.11
N MET A 33 3.68 13.18 20.80
CA MET A 33 5.12 13.25 20.60
C MET A 33 5.47 13.98 19.28
N GLU A 34 6.71 14.44 19.14
CA GLU A 34 7.17 15.19 17.96
C GLU A 34 6.99 14.43 16.63
N ASN A 35 7.18 13.12 16.66
CA ASN A 35 7.03 12.24 15.51
C ASN A 35 5.60 11.71 15.33
N GLN A 36 4.60 12.27 16.02
CA GLN A 36 3.23 11.78 16.00
C GLN A 36 2.23 12.89 15.64
N VAL A 37 1.06 12.44 15.20
CA VAL A 37 -0.14 13.25 15.08
C VAL A 37 -1.30 12.48 15.69
N ALA A 38 -2.12 13.15 16.50
CA ALA A 38 -3.35 12.57 17.04
C ALA A 38 -4.55 13.11 16.26
N ILE A 39 -5.45 12.21 15.86
CA ILE A 39 -6.67 12.53 15.11
C ILE A 39 -7.87 12.02 15.88
N PHE A 40 -8.85 12.89 16.08
CA PHE A 40 -10.16 12.49 16.57
C PHE A 40 -11.03 12.09 15.39
N TYR A 41 -11.45 10.83 15.39
CA TYR A 41 -12.23 10.22 14.34
C TYR A 41 -13.59 9.78 14.89
N ARG A 42 -14.65 10.07 14.13
CA ARG A 42 -16.02 9.70 14.49
C ARG A 42 -16.87 9.57 13.23
N ASP A 43 -17.72 8.54 13.18
CA ASP A 43 -18.75 8.36 12.15
C ASP A 43 -18.24 8.53 10.71
N GLY A 44 -17.10 7.90 10.39
CA GLY A 44 -16.55 7.96 9.03
C GLY A 44 -15.63 9.17 8.76
N LYS A 45 -15.46 10.08 9.73
CA LYS A 45 -14.80 11.37 9.50
C LYS A 45 -13.70 11.64 10.51
N ALA A 46 -12.55 12.08 10.00
CA ALA A 46 -11.52 12.74 10.81
C ALA A 46 -11.98 14.17 11.09
N LEU A 47 -12.21 14.49 12.37
CA LEU A 47 -12.82 15.75 12.79
C LEU A 47 -11.75 16.78 13.15
N ASP A 48 -10.92 16.47 14.14
CA ASP A 48 -9.89 17.37 14.66
C ASP A 48 -8.52 16.68 14.63
N THR A 49 -7.46 17.46 14.41
CA THR A 49 -6.08 16.99 14.26
C THR A 49 -5.15 17.79 15.17
N PHE A 50 -4.40 17.08 15.99
CA PHE A 50 -3.47 17.63 16.97
C PHE A 50 -2.05 17.21 16.62
N HIS A 51 -1.18 18.20 16.44
CA HIS A 51 0.24 18.00 16.21
C HIS A 51 0.98 17.84 17.55
N ALA A 52 2.30 17.67 17.48
CA ALA A 52 3.19 17.56 18.63
C ALA A 52 2.89 18.61 19.73
N GLY A 53 2.91 18.17 20.99
CA GLY A 53 2.69 19.02 22.15
C GLY A 53 1.66 18.46 23.13
N ARG A 54 1.42 19.25 24.17
CA ARG A 54 0.42 18.96 25.21
C ARG A 54 -0.82 19.81 24.97
N HIS A 55 -1.95 19.17 24.74
CA HIS A 55 -3.21 19.82 24.41
C HIS A 55 -4.24 19.51 25.48
N LYS A 56 -4.91 20.53 26.00
CA LYS A 56 -6.05 20.34 26.87
C LYS A 56 -7.31 20.25 26.01
N LEU A 57 -8.07 19.16 26.18
CA LEU A 57 -9.26 18.93 25.37
C LEU A 57 -10.42 19.79 25.86
N THR A 58 -10.77 20.82 25.10
CA THR A 58 -11.88 21.73 25.36
C THR A 58 -12.74 21.88 24.11
N THR A 59 -13.93 22.47 24.26
CA THR A 59 -14.79 22.78 23.12
C THR A 59 -14.11 23.72 22.11
N SER A 60 -13.27 24.64 22.59
CA SER A 60 -12.47 25.53 21.74
C SER A 60 -11.36 24.81 20.98
N SER A 61 -10.76 23.76 21.56
CA SER A 61 -9.70 22.99 20.91
C SER A 61 -10.24 21.94 19.93
N MET A 62 -11.54 21.64 19.95
CA MET A 62 -12.20 20.63 19.11
C MET A 62 -13.41 21.18 18.32
N PRO A 63 -13.22 22.19 17.46
CA PRO A 63 -14.32 22.79 16.72
C PRO A 63 -14.99 21.79 15.76
N GLY A 64 -14.26 20.83 15.18
CA GLY A 64 -14.82 19.83 14.28
C GLY A 64 -15.78 18.88 14.98
N LEU A 65 -15.38 18.37 16.15
CA LEU A 65 -16.22 17.51 16.98
C LEU A 65 -17.43 18.26 17.55
N VAL A 66 -17.25 19.50 18.05
CA VAL A 66 -18.35 20.31 18.60
C VAL A 66 -19.35 20.69 17.51
N GLY A 67 -18.88 21.06 16.32
CA GLY A 67 -19.73 21.33 15.16
C GLY A 67 -20.57 20.13 14.74
N TRP A 68 -20.00 18.92 14.78
CA TRP A 68 -20.74 17.68 14.56
C TRP A 68 -21.76 17.39 15.69
N LEU A 69 -21.43 17.76 16.93
CA LEU A 69 -22.20 17.49 18.15
C LEU A 69 -23.35 18.46 18.44
N GLN A 70 -23.67 19.43 17.56
CA GLN A 70 -24.61 20.55 17.77
C GLN A 70 -26.04 20.22 18.26
N LYS A 71 -26.37 18.97 18.61
CA LYS A 71 -27.65 18.59 19.24
C LYS A 71 -27.57 17.79 20.54
N LYS A 72 -26.41 17.34 21.05
CA LYS A 72 -26.41 16.29 22.11
C LYS A 72 -25.28 16.30 23.17
N VAL A 73 -24.51 17.37 23.38
CA VAL A 73 -23.58 17.39 24.53
C VAL A 73 -24.31 17.85 25.79
N LYS A 74 -25.00 16.90 26.45
CA LYS A 74 -25.37 17.04 27.86
C LYS A 74 -24.41 16.16 28.66
N GLY A 75 -23.30 16.73 29.13
CA GLY A 75 -22.36 16.06 30.03
C GLY A 75 -20.88 16.33 29.75
N ASP A 76 -20.04 15.89 30.68
CA ASP A 76 -18.59 16.12 30.69
C ASP A 76 -17.80 15.12 29.82
N VAL A 77 -18.48 14.27 29.06
CA VAL A 77 -17.88 13.18 28.25
C VAL A 77 -18.40 13.26 26.82
N PHE A 78 -17.52 13.05 25.86
CA PHE A 78 -17.86 12.90 24.45
C PHE A 78 -17.36 11.54 23.92
N GLU A 79 -17.98 11.09 22.83
CA GLU A 79 -17.57 9.88 22.14
C GLU A 79 -16.75 10.23 20.90
N ALA A 80 -15.53 9.72 20.82
CA ALA A 80 -14.68 9.81 19.64
C ALA A 80 -13.56 8.78 19.75
N THR A 81 -13.09 8.31 18.61
CA THR A 81 -11.89 7.46 18.56
C THR A 81 -10.68 8.36 18.39
N CYS A 82 -9.72 8.32 19.32
CA CYS A 82 -8.42 8.97 19.14
C CYS A 82 -7.47 8.00 18.44
N ILE A 83 -6.94 8.41 17.29
CA ILE A 83 -6.00 7.63 16.48
C ILE A 83 -4.70 8.40 16.44
N PHE A 84 -3.63 7.79 16.92
CA PHE A 84 -2.29 8.30 16.75
C PHE A 84 -1.69 7.73 15.47
N VAL A 85 -0.98 8.58 14.75
CA VAL A 85 -0.30 8.24 13.50
C VAL A 85 1.15 8.69 13.62
N SER A 86 2.07 7.78 13.33
CA SER A 86 3.50 8.09 13.27
C SER A 86 3.83 8.79 11.95
N ARG A 87 4.69 9.81 12.04
CA ARG A 87 5.24 10.56 10.90
C ARG A 87 6.61 10.01 10.46
N GLY A 88 7.04 8.88 11.02
CA GLY A 88 8.26 8.20 10.63
C GLY A 88 8.24 7.71 9.19
N GLN A 89 9.40 7.28 8.71
CA GLN A 89 9.54 6.59 7.43
C GLN A 89 9.52 5.08 7.67
N PHE A 90 8.71 4.38 6.88
CA PHE A 90 8.50 2.94 6.98
C PHE A 90 8.94 2.24 5.70
N GLN A 91 9.30 0.96 5.82
CA GLN A 91 9.58 0.08 4.70
C GLN A 91 8.44 -0.93 4.54
N GLY A 92 7.91 -1.03 3.31
CA GLY A 92 6.98 -2.07 2.89
C GLY A 92 7.60 -2.98 1.84
N LYS A 93 7.09 -4.22 1.76
CA LYS A 93 7.43 -5.18 0.71
C LYS A 93 6.26 -5.32 -0.25
N PHE A 94 6.56 -5.45 -1.53
CA PHE A 94 5.57 -5.76 -2.56
C PHE A 94 6.03 -6.94 -3.40
N GLY A 95 5.09 -7.55 -4.10
CA GLY A 95 5.38 -8.63 -5.02
C GLY A 95 4.16 -9.46 -5.34
N GLY A 96 4.07 -9.85 -6.59
CA GLY A 96 2.90 -10.50 -7.15
C GLY A 96 3.15 -11.03 -8.56
N ARG A 97 2.06 -11.51 -9.16
CA ARG A 97 2.01 -11.96 -10.55
C ARG A 97 1.00 -11.10 -11.28
N GLY A 98 1.36 -10.65 -12.48
CA GLY A 98 0.51 -9.90 -13.39
C GLY A 98 0.64 -10.43 -14.81
N GLN A 99 0.08 -9.70 -15.76
CA GLN A 99 0.19 -9.97 -17.18
C GLN A 99 0.58 -8.69 -17.91
N THR A 100 1.37 -8.84 -18.97
CA THR A 100 1.70 -7.78 -19.92
C THR A 100 0.62 -7.65 -20.99
N SER A 101 0.73 -6.62 -21.84
CA SER A 101 -0.22 -6.37 -22.93
C SER A 101 -0.33 -7.52 -23.94
N ASP A 102 0.75 -8.29 -24.11
CA ASP A 102 0.81 -9.50 -24.94
C ASP A 102 0.41 -10.78 -24.19
N LEU A 103 -0.25 -10.63 -23.04
CA LEU A 103 -0.74 -11.70 -22.16
C LEU A 103 0.37 -12.60 -21.59
N ALA A 104 1.61 -12.13 -21.59
CA ALA A 104 2.71 -12.87 -20.98
C ALA A 104 2.66 -12.77 -19.45
N PRO A 105 2.89 -13.87 -18.72
CA PRO A 105 2.94 -13.84 -17.27
C PRO A 105 4.17 -13.05 -16.80
N LEU A 106 3.95 -12.11 -15.89
CA LEU A 106 5.01 -11.31 -15.27
C LEU A 106 5.01 -11.53 -13.77
N MET A 107 6.18 -11.78 -13.21
CA MET A 107 6.43 -11.89 -11.77
C MET A 107 7.32 -10.73 -11.37
N PHE A 108 6.99 -10.07 -10.26
CA PHE A 108 7.79 -8.95 -9.77
C PHE A 108 7.79 -8.93 -8.24
N HIS A 109 8.84 -8.39 -7.65
CA HIS A 109 8.92 -8.11 -6.22
C HIS A 109 9.92 -7.00 -5.91
N GLY A 110 9.80 -6.44 -4.71
CA GLY A 110 10.77 -5.49 -4.19
C GLY A 110 10.29 -4.78 -2.93
N ASN A 111 10.86 -3.60 -2.70
CA ASN A 111 10.60 -2.78 -1.52
C ASN A 111 10.12 -1.38 -1.90
N PHE A 112 9.33 -0.79 -1.02
CA PHE A 112 8.96 0.63 -1.09
C PHE A 112 9.14 1.27 0.28
N TRP A 113 9.48 2.56 0.27
CA TRP A 113 9.59 3.38 1.45
C TRP A 113 8.55 4.47 1.39
N TYR A 114 7.88 4.70 2.51
CA TYR A 114 6.78 5.66 2.58
C TYR A 114 6.72 6.32 3.94
N ARG A 115 6.02 7.45 4.00
CA ARG A 115 5.66 8.12 5.26
C ARG A 115 4.27 8.73 5.15
N VAL A 116 3.63 8.96 6.29
CA VAL A 116 2.34 9.66 6.32
C VAL A 116 2.58 11.15 6.14
N LYS A 117 2.09 11.71 5.02
CA LYS A 117 2.21 13.13 4.69
C LYS A 117 0.98 13.92 5.12
N GLU A 118 -0.21 13.38 4.84
CA GLU A 118 -1.51 13.98 5.17
C GLU A 118 -2.29 13.05 6.13
N PRO A 119 -2.07 13.16 7.45
CA PRO A 119 -2.64 12.24 8.44
C PRO A 119 -4.17 12.16 8.38
N LYS A 120 -4.85 13.27 8.10
CA LYS A 120 -6.32 13.34 8.03
C LYS A 120 -6.88 12.50 6.88
N ILE A 121 -6.27 12.61 5.70
CA ILE A 121 -6.64 11.83 4.51
C ILE A 121 -6.32 10.35 4.76
N PHE A 122 -5.12 10.06 5.26
CA PHE A 122 -4.69 8.70 5.57
C PHE A 122 -5.61 7.99 6.57
N VAL A 123 -5.99 8.66 7.66
CA VAL A 123 -6.93 8.07 8.64
C VAL A 123 -8.30 7.82 8.02
N THR A 124 -8.77 8.69 7.14
CA THR A 124 -10.08 8.53 6.49
C THR A 124 -10.05 7.39 5.46
N GLU A 125 -9.11 7.44 4.51
CA GLU A 125 -9.04 6.54 3.37
C GLU A 125 -8.49 5.15 3.70
N VAL A 126 -7.55 5.06 4.65
CA VAL A 126 -6.89 3.79 5.00
C VAL A 126 -7.43 3.25 6.31
N VAL A 127 -7.29 3.98 7.41
CA VAL A 127 -7.61 3.45 8.74
C VAL A 127 -9.12 3.26 8.93
N GLY A 128 -9.91 4.25 8.54
CA GLY A 128 -11.36 4.28 8.65
C GLY A 128 -12.04 3.37 7.63
N ASN A 129 -11.92 3.71 6.33
CA ASN A 129 -12.61 3.01 5.25
C ASN A 129 -12.22 1.53 5.14
N GLN A 130 -10.96 1.17 5.42
CA GLN A 130 -10.47 -0.22 5.34
C GLN A 130 -10.43 -0.93 6.70
N ASN A 131 -10.92 -0.30 7.77
CA ASN A 131 -10.89 -0.85 9.14
C ASN A 131 -9.46 -1.30 9.56
N ALA A 132 -8.45 -0.55 9.11
CA ALA A 132 -7.03 -0.84 9.26
C ALA A 132 -6.43 -0.15 10.49
N PHE A 133 -6.99 -0.42 11.67
CA PHE A 133 -6.57 0.18 12.95
C PHE A 133 -5.26 -0.38 13.55
N THR A 134 -4.52 -1.20 12.81
CA THR A 134 -3.25 -1.78 13.26
C THR A 134 -2.21 -1.68 12.15
N THR A 135 -0.94 -1.55 12.53
CA THR A 135 0.22 -1.57 11.61
C THR A 135 0.16 -2.74 10.63
N LYS A 136 -0.18 -3.95 11.11
CA LYS A 136 -0.30 -5.13 10.26
C LYS A 136 -1.34 -4.92 9.14
N LYS A 137 -2.55 -4.47 9.50
CA LYS A 137 -3.62 -4.23 8.52
C LYS A 137 -3.27 -3.12 7.54
N VAL A 138 -2.61 -2.06 8.02
CA VAL A 138 -2.10 -0.99 7.15
C VAL A 138 -1.10 -1.56 6.13
N ASN A 139 -0.13 -2.36 6.58
CA ASN A 139 0.85 -2.98 5.70
C ASN A 139 0.20 -3.95 4.69
N ASP A 140 -0.75 -4.77 5.13
CA ASP A 140 -1.49 -5.69 4.25
C ASP A 140 -2.27 -4.93 3.15
N PHE A 141 -2.94 -3.83 3.53
CA PHE A 141 -3.63 -2.94 2.60
C PHE A 141 -2.64 -2.30 1.61
N LEU A 142 -1.57 -1.69 2.10
CA LEU A 142 -0.59 -0.99 1.25
C LEU A 142 0.11 -1.95 0.29
N ARG A 143 0.45 -3.17 0.73
CA ARG A 143 1.00 -4.20 -0.16
C ARG A 143 0.03 -4.55 -1.29
N SER A 144 -1.25 -4.73 -0.95
CA SER A 144 -2.28 -5.08 -1.94
C SER A 144 -2.51 -3.94 -2.93
N PHE A 145 -2.64 -2.72 -2.42
CA PHE A 145 -2.76 -1.50 -3.23
C PHE A 145 -1.55 -1.31 -4.14
N MET A 146 -0.34 -1.53 -3.61
CA MET A 146 0.90 -1.43 -4.36
C MET A 146 0.92 -2.44 -5.52
N ASN A 147 0.66 -3.71 -5.23
CA ASN A 147 0.60 -4.76 -6.25
C ASN A 147 -0.42 -4.45 -7.35
N GLU A 148 -1.63 -4.00 -6.98
CA GLU A 148 -2.69 -3.65 -7.93
C GLU A 148 -2.23 -2.54 -8.89
N ARG A 149 -1.65 -1.46 -8.36
CA ARG A 149 -1.17 -0.33 -9.17
C ARG A 149 -0.01 -0.71 -10.10
N ILE A 150 0.86 -1.62 -9.66
CA ILE A 150 1.96 -2.13 -10.48
C ILE A 150 1.44 -3.02 -11.60
N ILE A 151 0.50 -3.93 -11.31
CA ILE A 151 -0.11 -4.83 -12.30
C ILE A 151 -0.82 -4.01 -13.39
N ASP A 152 -1.62 -3.02 -12.97
CA ASP A 152 -2.34 -2.12 -13.88
C ASP A 152 -1.37 -1.38 -14.82
N GLU A 153 -0.27 -0.86 -14.30
CA GLU A 153 0.72 -0.18 -15.15
C GLU A 153 1.45 -1.16 -16.08
N PHE A 154 1.87 -2.34 -15.61
CA PHE A 154 2.55 -3.33 -16.47
C PHE A 154 1.67 -3.88 -17.59
N ALA A 155 0.34 -3.90 -17.43
CA ALA A 155 -0.59 -4.31 -18.47
C ALA A 155 -0.53 -3.44 -19.75
N HIS A 156 0.09 -2.25 -19.67
CA HIS A 156 0.26 -1.34 -20.81
C HIS A 156 1.52 -1.58 -21.63
N TYR A 157 2.44 -2.45 -21.17
CA TYR A 157 3.71 -2.73 -21.83
C TYR A 157 3.75 -4.18 -22.32
N ASP A 158 4.46 -4.46 -23.41
CA ASP A 158 4.77 -5.83 -23.79
C ASP A 158 5.92 -6.38 -22.93
N LEU A 159 6.08 -7.71 -22.91
CA LEU A 159 7.10 -8.35 -22.12
C LEU A 159 8.53 -7.91 -22.49
N GLN A 160 8.79 -7.65 -23.77
CA GLN A 160 10.12 -7.24 -24.22
C GLN A 160 10.49 -5.85 -23.69
N ALA A 161 9.56 -4.89 -23.73
CA ALA A 161 9.74 -3.54 -23.20
C ALA A 161 10.02 -3.59 -21.69
N VAL A 162 9.25 -4.39 -20.94
CA VAL A 162 9.47 -4.56 -19.49
C VAL A 162 10.89 -5.06 -19.21
N PHE A 163 11.40 -6.05 -19.95
CA PHE A 163 12.72 -6.65 -19.69
C PHE A 163 13.90 -5.84 -20.25
N THR A 164 13.72 -5.11 -21.34
CA THR A 164 14.81 -4.38 -22.02
C THR A 164 14.90 -2.91 -21.58
N GLN A 165 13.79 -2.34 -21.09
CA GLN A 165 13.67 -0.95 -20.67
C GLN A 165 13.21 -0.88 -19.20
N LEU A 166 13.82 -1.69 -18.34
CA LEU A 166 13.48 -1.78 -16.91
C LEU A 166 13.54 -0.42 -16.21
N ASP A 167 14.57 0.38 -16.48
CA ASP A 167 14.74 1.71 -15.88
C ASP A 167 13.61 2.66 -16.27
N GLU A 168 13.25 2.71 -17.56
CA GLU A 168 12.17 3.58 -18.04
C GLU A 168 10.80 3.12 -17.53
N THR A 169 10.51 1.82 -17.64
CA THR A 169 9.24 1.24 -17.20
C THR A 169 9.07 1.41 -15.70
N SER A 170 10.12 1.15 -14.91
CA SER A 170 10.08 1.34 -13.47
C SER A 170 9.87 2.80 -13.09
N MET A 171 10.46 3.77 -13.80
CA MET A 171 10.23 5.21 -13.54
C MET A 171 8.78 5.64 -13.82
N LYS A 172 8.15 5.11 -14.86
CA LYS A 172 6.73 5.36 -15.15
C LYS A 172 5.84 4.79 -14.05
N VAL A 173 6.09 3.54 -13.64
CA VAL A 173 5.40 2.90 -12.51
C VAL A 173 5.57 3.71 -11.23
N LYS A 174 6.80 4.11 -10.88
CA LYS A 174 7.08 4.96 -9.70
C LYS A 174 6.26 6.24 -9.71
N THR A 175 6.21 6.93 -10.85
CA THR A 175 5.47 8.19 -10.99
C THR A 175 3.97 8.00 -10.77
N LYS A 176 3.39 6.96 -11.38
CA LYS A 176 1.96 6.63 -11.23
C LYS A 176 1.62 6.23 -9.81
N VAL A 177 2.42 5.36 -9.21
CA VAL A 177 2.22 4.91 -7.83
C VAL A 177 2.33 6.07 -6.86
N ARG A 178 3.31 6.97 -7.03
CA ARG A 178 3.46 8.15 -6.18
C ARG A 178 2.19 9.00 -6.13
N MET A 179 1.60 9.30 -7.29
CA MET A 179 0.33 10.04 -7.36
C MET A 179 -0.81 9.32 -6.65
N ASN A 180 -0.86 7.98 -6.75
CA ASN A 180 -1.86 7.18 -6.07
C ASN A 180 -1.68 7.16 -4.53
N PHE A 181 -0.44 7.15 -4.04
CA PHE A 181 -0.14 7.24 -2.60
C PHE A 181 -0.56 8.61 -2.03
N GLU A 182 -0.30 9.70 -2.76
CA GLU A 182 -0.69 11.04 -2.34
C GLU A 182 -2.21 11.17 -2.13
N ARG A 183 -3.02 10.49 -2.97
CA ARG A 183 -4.49 10.48 -2.86
C ARG A 183 -5.00 9.82 -1.57
N ILE A 184 -4.23 8.92 -0.97
CA ILE A 184 -4.54 8.28 0.32
C ILE A 184 -3.73 8.88 1.48
N GLY A 185 -3.15 10.06 1.28
CA GLY A 185 -2.44 10.82 2.31
C GLY A 185 -1.03 10.33 2.64
N LEU A 186 -0.45 9.50 1.77
CA LEU A 186 0.90 8.98 1.90
C LEU A 186 1.87 9.65 0.93
N GLU A 187 3.12 9.74 1.34
CA GLU A 187 4.24 10.06 0.44
C GLU A 187 5.03 8.79 0.17
N LEU A 188 5.18 8.47 -1.12
CA LEU A 188 6.13 7.46 -1.57
C LEU A 188 7.52 8.08 -1.63
N VAL A 189 8.40 7.68 -0.71
CA VAL A 189 9.77 8.17 -0.61
C VAL A 189 10.65 7.51 -1.67
N ASP A 190 10.55 6.19 -1.81
CA ASP A 190 11.28 5.43 -2.82
C ASP A 190 10.55 4.12 -3.13
N LEU A 191 10.81 3.57 -4.32
CA LEU A 191 10.32 2.29 -4.78
C LEU A 191 11.44 1.61 -5.57
N LYS A 192 11.79 0.39 -5.17
CA LYS A 192 12.84 -0.41 -5.80
C LYS A 192 12.30 -1.78 -6.17
N PHE A 193 12.43 -2.11 -7.45
CA PHE A 193 12.23 -3.46 -7.94
C PHE A 193 13.52 -4.25 -7.64
N GLU A 194 13.39 -5.33 -6.88
CA GLU A 194 14.51 -6.25 -6.60
C GLU A 194 14.63 -7.32 -7.68
N GLY A 195 13.49 -7.74 -8.25
CA GLY A 195 13.48 -8.69 -9.34
C GLY A 195 12.20 -8.61 -10.16
N ILE A 196 12.37 -8.80 -11.47
CA ILE A 196 11.31 -8.96 -12.45
C ILE A 196 11.64 -10.22 -13.25
N ASP A 197 10.65 -11.08 -13.43
CA ASP A 197 10.82 -12.37 -14.07
C ASP A 197 9.54 -12.82 -14.81
N THR A 198 9.63 -13.87 -15.62
CA THR A 198 8.53 -14.46 -16.39
C THR A 198 8.61 -15.98 -16.33
N SER A 199 7.68 -16.70 -16.96
CA SER A 199 7.76 -18.16 -17.02
C SER A 199 8.84 -18.62 -18.01
N GLU A 200 9.36 -19.83 -17.83
CA GLU A 200 10.47 -20.37 -18.63
C GLU A 200 10.21 -20.27 -20.14
N LYS A 201 9.00 -20.68 -20.56
CA LYS A 201 8.54 -20.58 -21.96
C LYS A 201 8.71 -19.18 -22.55
N TYR A 202 8.32 -18.15 -21.81
CA TYR A 202 8.41 -16.76 -22.28
C TYR A 202 9.84 -16.22 -22.20
N ARG A 203 10.65 -16.69 -21.24
CA ARG A 203 12.06 -16.36 -21.14
C ARG A 203 12.86 -16.90 -22.32
N GLU A 204 12.64 -18.17 -22.69
CA GLU A 204 13.23 -18.78 -23.89
C GLU A 204 12.82 -18.03 -25.16
N ARG A 205 11.53 -17.69 -25.29
CA ARG A 205 11.03 -16.89 -26.42
C ARG A 205 11.73 -15.54 -26.53
N LEU A 206 11.88 -14.81 -25.42
CA LEU A 206 12.62 -13.53 -25.39
C LEU A 206 14.10 -13.72 -25.80
N PHE A 207 14.75 -14.78 -25.32
CA PHE A 207 16.13 -15.08 -25.66
C PHE A 207 16.31 -15.28 -27.18
N TRP A 208 15.44 -16.07 -27.81
CA TRP A 208 15.51 -16.33 -29.25
C TRP A 208 15.16 -15.11 -30.10
N LEU A 209 14.17 -14.31 -29.67
CA LEU A 209 13.84 -13.03 -30.32
C LEU A 209 15.03 -12.05 -30.28
N ARG A 210 15.82 -12.05 -29.20
CA ARG A 210 16.98 -11.16 -29.03
C ARG A 210 18.25 -11.66 -29.73
N THR A 211 18.47 -12.97 -29.77
CA THR A 211 19.68 -13.58 -30.38
C THR A 211 19.58 -13.77 -31.90
N GLY A 212 18.41 -13.52 -32.50
CA GLY A 212 18.26 -13.25 -33.93
C GLY A 212 18.17 -14.47 -34.85
N GLY A 213 17.79 -15.65 -34.36
CA GLY A 213 17.89 -16.89 -35.15
C GLY A 213 16.59 -17.47 -35.71
N VAL A 214 15.42 -17.14 -35.17
CA VAL A 214 14.20 -17.90 -35.46
C VAL A 214 13.00 -16.96 -35.46
N ALA A 215 12.34 -16.81 -36.62
CA ALA A 215 11.10 -16.05 -36.72
C ALA A 215 10.08 -16.65 -35.73
N GLY A 216 9.22 -15.84 -35.09
CA GLY A 216 8.26 -16.34 -34.10
C GLY A 216 7.38 -17.52 -34.59
N GLN A 217 7.20 -17.63 -35.91
CA GLN A 217 6.52 -18.73 -36.59
C GLN A 217 7.32 -20.06 -36.59
N GLN A 218 8.64 -19.99 -36.67
CA GLN A 218 9.54 -21.16 -36.56
C GLN A 218 9.68 -21.60 -35.10
N LEU A 219 9.63 -20.70 -34.11
CA LEU A 219 9.60 -21.07 -32.68
C LEU A 219 8.31 -21.82 -32.35
N ALA A 220 7.15 -21.33 -32.81
CA ALA A 220 5.89 -22.05 -32.65
C ALA A 220 5.93 -23.44 -33.32
N GLY A 221 6.56 -23.54 -34.50
CA GLY A 221 6.80 -24.82 -35.17
C GLY A 221 7.70 -25.77 -34.36
N MET A 222 8.79 -25.27 -33.78
CA MET A 222 9.70 -26.06 -32.94
C MET A 222 9.04 -26.49 -31.63
N GLU A 223 8.24 -25.63 -30.99
CA GLU A 223 7.44 -25.99 -29.81
C GLU A 223 6.45 -27.11 -30.16
N THR A 224 5.70 -26.99 -31.27
CA THR A 224 4.78 -28.06 -31.68
C THR A 224 5.47 -29.38 -32.00
N MET A 225 6.68 -29.34 -32.56
CA MET A 225 7.48 -30.55 -32.81
C MET A 225 8.00 -31.17 -31.52
N LYS A 226 8.40 -30.36 -30.54
CA LYS A 226 8.89 -30.84 -29.23
C LYS A 226 7.76 -31.44 -28.40
N ASP A 227 6.61 -30.77 -28.33
CA ASP A 227 5.42 -31.29 -27.64
C ASP A 227 4.90 -32.59 -28.31
N ALA A 228 4.96 -32.67 -29.65
CA ALA A 228 4.65 -33.89 -30.39
C ALA A 228 5.66 -35.02 -30.10
N ALA A 229 6.96 -34.71 -30.01
CA ALA A 229 7.98 -35.71 -29.70
C ALA A 229 7.88 -36.22 -28.26
N GLU A 230 7.60 -35.35 -27.28
CA GLU A 230 7.39 -35.74 -25.89
C GLU A 230 6.13 -36.59 -25.70
N SER A 231 5.02 -36.24 -26.39
CA SER A 231 3.79 -37.04 -26.36
C SER A 231 3.93 -38.40 -27.07
N LEU A 232 4.72 -38.48 -28.15
CA LEU A 232 5.06 -39.76 -28.80
C LEU A 232 5.99 -40.62 -27.94
N GLY A 233 6.92 -40.02 -27.19
CA GLY A 233 7.79 -40.71 -26.23
C GLY A 233 7.08 -41.23 -24.97
N HIS A 234 5.83 -40.84 -24.75
CA HIS A 234 4.96 -41.33 -23.67
C HIS A 234 3.81 -42.21 -24.15
N SER A 235 3.76 -42.56 -25.45
CA SER A 235 2.82 -43.56 -25.93
C SER A 235 3.26 -44.94 -25.42
N PRO A 236 2.44 -45.66 -24.62
CA PRO A 236 2.71 -47.06 -24.31
C PRO A 236 2.74 -47.79 -25.64
N GLY A 237 3.87 -48.42 -25.98
CA GLY A 237 3.97 -49.23 -27.17
C GLY A 237 2.83 -50.25 -27.17
N ALA A 238 2.02 -50.24 -28.22
CA ALA A 238 1.10 -51.33 -28.49
C ALA A 238 1.94 -52.56 -28.83
N GLY A 239 2.05 -53.46 -27.86
CA GLY A 239 2.71 -54.76 -27.93
C GLY A 239 2.03 -55.72 -26.97
#